data_AF-A0A6I1J9Q7-F1
#
_entry.id   AF-A0A6I1J9Q7-F1
#
_cell.length_a   1.000
_cell.length_b   1.000
_cell.length_c   1.000
_cell.angle_alpha   90.00
_cell.angle_beta   90.00
_cell.angle_gamma   90.00
#
_symmetry.space_group_name_H-M   'P 1'
#
loop_
_entity.id
_entity.type
_entity.pdbx_description
1 polymer ?
#
loop_
_entity_poly.entity_id
_entity_poly.type
_entity_poly.pdbx_seq_one_letter_code
_entity_poly.pdbx_strand_id
1 'polypeptide(L)'
;MTGWRTGWVETDPSLGDVVENLIQYSTSGSPVFIQRACVVALERGESFLAHQVAKARKARDIVSEAIESTGRCRFSRPDGAFYLFFGIDGVSDSNAAAKQLVDIARVGLAPGSAFGPGG
;
A
#
# COMPACT_ATOMS: atom_id res chain seq x y z
N MET A 1 -3.16 9.91 4.46
CA MET A 1 -2.81 11.31 4.06
C MET A 1 -1.76 11.31 2.95
N THR A 2 -1.99 10.64 1.80
CA THR A 2 -0.93 10.38 0.81
C THR A 2 -0.26 11.63 0.27
N GLY A 3 -1.03 12.68 -0.03
CA GLY A 3 -0.50 13.96 -0.54
C GLY A 3 0.31 14.79 0.46
N TRP A 4 0.33 14.41 1.75
CA TRP A 4 1.01 15.16 2.82
C TRP A 4 2.44 14.70 3.07
N ARG A 5 2.89 13.62 2.41
CA ARG A 5 4.30 13.19 2.35
C ARG A 5 4.99 13.14 3.71
N THR A 6 4.39 12.47 4.69
CA THR A 6 4.88 12.39 6.06
C THR A 6 4.97 10.95 6.54
N GLY A 7 5.95 10.69 7.39
CA GLY A 7 6.25 9.43 8.04
C GLY A 7 7.27 9.66 9.14
N TRP A 8 7.50 8.65 9.98
CA TRP A 8 8.53 8.68 11.02
C TRP A 8 9.27 7.35 11.05
N VAL A 9 10.42 7.35 11.72
CA VAL A 9 11.20 6.14 12.00
C VAL A 9 11.47 6.11 13.50
N GLU A 10 11.38 4.92 14.07
CA GLU A 10 11.88 4.61 15.40
C GLU A 10 13.08 3.67 15.21
N THR A 11 14.20 3.99 15.87
CA THR A 11 15.46 3.28 15.64
C THR A 11 16.28 3.22 16.92
N ASP A 12 17.35 2.42 16.91
CA ASP A 12 18.27 2.34 18.04
C ASP A 12 18.85 3.74 18.35
N PRO A 13 18.90 4.18 19.62
CA PRO A 13 19.41 5.51 19.97
C PRO A 13 20.83 5.79 19.45
N SER A 14 21.66 4.76 19.27
CA SER A 14 23.01 4.90 18.69
C SER A 14 23.01 5.39 17.24
N LEU A 15 21.88 5.29 16.54
CA LEU A 15 21.71 5.76 15.16
C LEU A 15 21.11 7.17 15.06
N GLY A 16 20.77 7.80 16.19
CA GLY A 16 20.08 9.10 16.24
C GLY A 16 20.77 10.18 15.41
N ASP A 17 22.03 10.48 15.72
CA ASP A 17 22.82 11.49 15.02
C ASP A 17 22.98 11.18 13.53
N VAL A 18 23.11 9.90 13.17
CA VAL A 18 23.25 9.46 11.77
C VAL A 18 21.97 9.74 11.00
N VAL A 19 20.82 9.36 11.55
CA VAL A 19 19.50 9.58 10.93
C VAL A 19 19.17 11.06 10.86
N GLU A 20 19.42 11.82 11.94
CA GLU A 20 19.18 13.26 11.97
C GLU A 20 19.98 13.98 10.88
N ASN A 21 21.29 13.73 10.81
CA ASN A 21 22.15 14.33 9.78
C ASN A 21 21.67 13.96 8.38
N LEU A 22 21.33 12.69 8.13
CA LEU A 22 20.81 12.25 6.84
C LEU A 22 19.56 13.04 6.44
N ILE A 23 18.62 13.23 7.36
CA ILE A 23 17.38 13.97 7.11
C ILE A 23 17.65 15.45 6.85
N GLN A 24 18.52 16.10 7.64
CA GLN A 24 18.87 17.51 7.48
C GLN A 24 19.43 17.81 6.08
N TYR A 25 20.37 16.98 5.61
CA TYR A 25 21.01 17.16 4.31
C TYR A 25 20.17 16.67 3.12
N SER A 26 19.29 15.68 3.31
CA SER A 26 18.50 15.12 2.20
C SER A 26 17.18 15.86 1.97
N THR A 27 16.51 16.30 3.04
CA THR A 27 15.13 16.84 2.96
C THR A 27 14.86 18.03 3.88
N SER A 28 15.79 18.36 4.79
CA SER A 28 15.63 19.40 5.82
C SER A 28 14.46 19.18 6.80
N GLY A 29 14.00 17.94 6.94
CA GLY A 29 12.94 17.55 7.86
C GLY A 29 11.51 17.74 7.33
N SER A 30 10.52 17.54 8.20
CA SER A 30 9.09 17.65 7.84
C SER A 30 8.57 19.07 8.05
N PRO A 31 7.78 19.65 7.13
CA PRO A 31 7.19 20.98 7.32
C PRO A 31 6.34 21.07 8.59
N VAL A 32 6.50 22.15 9.35
CA VAL A 32 5.84 22.34 10.67
C VAL A 32 4.32 22.20 10.61
N PHE A 33 3.68 22.71 9.56
CA PHE A 33 2.22 22.59 9.42
C PHE A 33 1.77 21.13 9.21
N ILE A 34 2.61 20.29 8.60
CA ILE A 34 2.34 18.86 8.42
C ILE A 34 2.53 18.14 9.75
N GLN A 35 3.57 18.46 10.51
CA GLN A 35 3.75 17.92 11.86
C GLN A 35 2.54 18.21 12.76
N ARG A 36 2.02 19.45 12.73
CA ARG A 36 0.79 19.83 13.44
C ARG A 36 -0.44 19.04 12.96
N ALA A 37 -0.56 18.78 11.65
CA ALA A 37 -1.62 17.93 11.12
C ALA A 37 -1.49 16.47 11.60
N CYS A 38 -0.27 15.95 11.71
CA CYS A 38 -0.03 14.61 12.26
C CYS A 38 -0.46 14.50 13.73
N VAL A 39 -0.19 15.52 14.56
CA VAL A 39 -0.66 15.56 15.94
C VAL A 39 -2.19 15.44 15.99
N VAL A 40 -2.90 16.23 15.18
CA VAL A 40 -4.37 16.13 15.10
C VAL A 40 -4.83 14.76 14.63
N ALA A 41 -4.16 14.17 13.64
CA ALA A 41 -4.48 12.84 13.13
C ALA A 41 -4.28 11.74 14.19
N LEU A 42 -3.23 11.83 15.01
CA LEU A 42 -2.96 10.88 16.09
C LEU A 42 -3.95 11.04 17.25
N GLU A 43 -4.26 12.27 17.65
CA GLU A 43 -5.14 12.53 18.79
C GLU A 43 -6.63 12.31 18.48
N ARG A 44 -7.05 12.51 17.22
CA ARG A 44 -8.47 12.57 16.85
C ARG A 44 -8.86 11.64 15.70
N GLY A 45 -7.92 10.86 15.17
CA GLY A 45 -8.11 10.07 13.96
C GLY A 45 -8.82 8.72 14.13
N GLU A 46 -9.05 8.25 15.35
CA GLU A 46 -9.49 6.87 15.60
C GLU A 46 -10.81 6.51 14.91
N SER A 47 -11.81 7.40 14.97
CA SER A 47 -13.10 7.19 14.30
C SER A 47 -12.96 7.14 12.77
N PHE A 48 -12.09 7.98 12.20
CA PHE A 48 -11.79 7.95 10.77
C PHE A 48 -11.07 6.65 10.40
N LEU A 49 -10.09 6.21 11.19
CA LEU A 49 -9.36 4.97 10.99
C LEU A 49 -10.31 3.76 11.01
N ALA A 50 -11.15 3.64 12.02
CA ALA A 50 -12.14 2.57 12.14
C ALA A 50 -13.06 2.51 10.90
N HIS A 51 -13.52 3.66 10.42
CA HIS A 51 -14.31 3.75 9.19
C HIS A 51 -13.53 3.29 7.94
N GLN A 52 -12.27 3.69 7.79
CA GLN A 52 -11.44 3.24 6.66
C GLN A 52 -11.18 1.73 6.72
N VAL A 53 -10.90 1.17 7.89
CA VAL A 53 -10.69 -0.28 8.08
C VAL A 53 -11.95 -1.07 7.71
N ALA A 54 -13.13 -0.61 8.13
CA ALA A 54 -14.39 -1.25 7.76
C ALA A 54 -14.63 -1.22 6.23
N LYS A 55 -14.32 -0.10 5.58
CA LYS A 55 -14.40 0.02 4.11
C LYS A 55 -13.40 -0.90 3.40
N ALA A 56 -12.15 -0.93 3.86
CA ALA A 56 -11.11 -1.78 3.29
C ALA A 56 -11.46 -3.27 3.42
N ARG A 57 -12.01 -3.69 4.57
CA ARG A 57 -12.48 -5.06 4.79
C ARG A 57 -13.60 -5.43 3.81
N LYS A 58 -14.63 -4.59 3.69
CA LYS A 58 -15.71 -4.81 2.73
C LYS A 58 -15.20 -4.89 1.29
N ALA A 59 -14.29 -4.00 0.89
CA ALA A 59 -13.71 -4.01 -0.45
C ALA A 59 -12.87 -5.28 -0.70
N ARG A 60 -12.05 -5.69 0.29
CA ARG A 60 -11.30 -6.95 0.24
C ARG A 60 -12.23 -8.13 -0.01
N ASP A 61 -13.31 -8.25 0.76
CA ASP A 61 -14.22 -9.39 0.68
C ASP A 61 -14.87 -9.46 -0.71
N ILE A 62 -15.38 -8.32 -1.24
CA ILE A 62 -15.96 -8.24 -2.59
C ILE A 62 -14.95 -8.69 -3.67
N VAL A 63 -13.73 -8.14 -3.64
CA VAL A 63 -12.72 -8.43 -4.67
C VAL A 63 -12.22 -9.87 -4.57
N SER A 64 -11.97 -10.36 -3.35
CA SER A 64 -11.54 -11.74 -3.12
C SER A 64 -12.61 -12.73 -3.60
N GLU A 65 -13.88 -12.53 -3.27
CA GLU A 65 -14.96 -13.42 -3.71
C GLU A 65 -15.13 -13.42 -5.24
N ALA A 66 -15.10 -12.24 -5.86
CA ALA A 66 -15.23 -12.13 -7.31
C ALA A 66 -14.08 -12.86 -8.04
N ILE A 67 -12.84 -12.71 -7.57
CA ILE A 67 -11.67 -13.33 -8.19
C ILE A 67 -11.62 -14.83 -7.90
N GLU A 68 -11.96 -15.26 -6.69
CA GLU A 68 -12.05 -16.67 -6.31
C GLU A 68 -13.09 -17.42 -7.15
N SER A 69 -14.25 -16.78 -7.42
CA SER A 69 -15.31 -17.37 -8.26
C SER A 69 -14.90 -17.64 -9.71
N THR A 70 -13.79 -17.04 -10.19
CA THR A 70 -13.28 -17.33 -11.54
C THR A 70 -12.68 -18.72 -11.66
N GLY A 71 -12.28 -19.34 -10.54
CA GLY A 71 -11.58 -20.62 -10.50
C GLY A 71 -10.19 -20.61 -11.17
N ARG A 72 -9.68 -19.44 -11.56
CA ARG A 72 -8.41 -19.27 -12.28
C ARG A 72 -7.34 -18.52 -11.51
N CYS A 73 -7.68 -17.99 -10.34
CA CYS A 73 -6.79 -17.13 -9.58
C CYS A 73 -6.37 -17.80 -8.28
N ARG A 74 -5.10 -17.67 -7.92
CA ARG A 74 -4.53 -18.18 -6.67
C ARG A 74 -4.02 -17.02 -5.82
N PHE A 75 -4.50 -16.93 -4.58
CA PHE A 75 -4.08 -15.90 -3.64
C PHE A 75 -4.37 -16.32 -2.20
N SER A 76 -3.72 -15.65 -1.25
CA SER A 76 -4.07 -15.69 0.17
C SER A 76 -4.92 -14.47 0.52
N ARG A 77 -6.03 -14.67 1.23
CA ARG A 77 -6.85 -13.55 1.72
C ARG A 77 -6.00 -12.70 2.69
N PRO A 78 -5.81 -11.39 2.44
CA PRO A 78 -4.92 -10.58 3.25
C PRO A 78 -5.56 -10.19 4.58
N ASP A 79 -4.78 -10.25 5.66
CA ASP A 79 -5.19 -9.83 7.00
C ASP A 79 -5.09 -8.32 7.21
N GLY A 80 -4.30 -7.63 6.37
CA GLY A 80 -4.05 -6.20 6.47
C GLY A 80 -3.63 -5.57 5.15
N ALA A 81 -3.26 -4.29 5.20
CA ALA A 81 -3.11 -3.42 4.03
C ALA A 81 -4.40 -3.33 3.20
N PHE A 82 -4.29 -2.91 1.95
CA PHE A 82 -5.40 -2.78 1.00
C PHE A 82 -5.02 -3.29 -0.40
N TYR A 83 -4.14 -4.30 -0.45
CA TYR A 83 -3.67 -4.94 -1.69
C TYR A 83 -4.10 -6.39 -1.73
N LEU A 84 -4.51 -6.86 -2.91
CA LEU A 84 -4.67 -8.29 -3.19
C LEU A 84 -3.59 -8.72 -4.17
N PHE A 85 -2.70 -9.58 -3.71
CA PHE A 85 -1.64 -10.14 -4.53
C PHE A 85 -2.03 -11.54 -5.00
N PHE A 86 -2.15 -11.75 -6.32
CA PHE A 86 -2.71 -12.97 -6.88
C PHE A 86 -1.99 -13.41 -8.17
N GLY A 87 -1.90 -14.71 -8.36
CA GLY A 87 -1.51 -15.32 -9.63
C GLY A 87 -2.73 -15.72 -10.46
N ILE A 88 -2.55 -15.81 -11.78
CA ILE A 88 -3.58 -16.26 -12.73
C ILE A 88 -3.06 -17.49 -13.45
N ASP A 89 -3.87 -18.55 -13.50
CA ASP A 89 -3.52 -19.82 -14.13
C ASP A 89 -3.25 -19.66 -15.63
N GLY A 90 -2.10 -20.18 -16.05
CA GLY A 90 -1.60 -20.08 -17.42
C GLY A 90 -0.97 -18.73 -17.78
N VAL A 91 -0.89 -17.79 -16.83
CA VAL A 91 -0.23 -16.49 -17.04
C VAL A 91 1.13 -16.49 -16.36
N SER A 92 2.20 -16.41 -17.15
CA SER A 92 3.58 -16.32 -16.67
C SER A 92 4.18 -14.92 -16.82
N ASP A 93 3.71 -14.12 -17.78
CA ASP A 93 4.12 -12.74 -17.97
C ASP A 93 3.09 -11.77 -17.37
N SER A 94 3.33 -11.35 -16.13
CA SER A 94 2.46 -10.43 -15.41
C SER A 94 2.45 -9.01 -16.01
N ASN A 95 3.52 -8.59 -16.71
CA ASN A 95 3.59 -7.27 -17.34
C ASN A 95 2.72 -7.22 -18.60
N ALA A 96 2.82 -8.25 -19.45
CA ALA A 96 1.92 -8.39 -20.59
C ALA A 96 0.45 -8.46 -20.16
N ALA A 97 0.14 -9.25 -19.11
CA ALA A 97 -1.21 -9.36 -18.57
C ALA A 97 -1.74 -8.03 -18.02
N ALA A 98 -0.94 -7.27 -17.27
CA ALA A 98 -1.34 -5.97 -16.74
C ALA A 98 -1.66 -4.96 -17.86
N LYS A 99 -0.84 -4.91 -18.93
CA LYS A 99 -1.11 -4.07 -20.10
C LYS A 99 -2.40 -4.47 -20.80
N GLN A 100 -2.58 -5.77 -21.04
CA GLN A 100 -3.78 -6.28 -21.68
C GLN A 100 -5.05 -5.92 -20.88
N LEU A 101 -5.03 -6.03 -19.56
CA LEU A 101 -6.18 -5.67 -18.70
C LEU A 101 -6.53 -4.18 -18.76
N VAL A 102 -5.54 -3.31 -18.90
CA VAL A 102 -5.79 -1.87 -19.13
C VAL A 102 -6.47 -1.68 -20.48
N ASP A 103 -5.99 -2.33 -21.54
CA ASP A 103 -6.51 -2.14 -22.90
C ASP A 103 -7.94 -2.69 -23.07
N ILE A 104 -8.20 -3.90 -22.56
CA ILE A 104 -9.48 -4.60 -22.81
C ILE A 104 -10.54 -4.30 -21.75
N ALA A 105 -10.13 -4.10 -20.49
CA ALA A 105 -11.04 -3.97 -19.35
C ALA A 105 -10.96 -2.59 -18.68
N ARG A 106 -10.01 -1.73 -19.08
CA ARG A 106 -9.75 -0.42 -18.45
C ARG A 106 -9.41 -0.56 -16.96
N VAL A 107 -8.74 -1.65 -16.60
CA VAL A 107 -8.30 -1.95 -15.23
C VAL A 107 -6.79 -1.95 -15.16
N GLY A 108 -6.22 -1.00 -14.43
CA GLY A 108 -4.79 -0.93 -14.15
C GLY A 108 -4.40 -1.78 -12.95
N LEU A 109 -3.43 -2.67 -13.15
CA LEU A 109 -2.79 -3.46 -12.09
C LEU A 109 -1.29 -3.22 -12.09
N ALA A 110 -0.67 -3.32 -10.92
CA ALA A 110 0.79 -3.43 -10.84
C ALA A 110 1.19 -4.87 -11.22
N PRO A 111 2.13 -5.07 -12.15
CA PRO A 111 2.59 -6.41 -12.50
C PRO A 111 3.39 -7.00 -11.34
N GLY A 112 3.21 -8.29 -11.07
CA GLY A 112 3.96 -8.99 -10.03
C GLY A 112 5.48 -8.86 -10.21
N SER A 113 5.98 -8.88 -11.44
CA SER A 113 7.42 -8.71 -11.69
C SER A 113 8.03 -7.41 -11.11
N ALA A 114 7.23 -6.41 -10.73
CA ALA A 114 7.68 -5.22 -10.02
C ALA A 114 8.03 -5.45 -8.53
N PHE A 115 7.60 -6.57 -7.92
CA PHE A 115 7.82 -6.88 -6.50
C PHE A 115 8.88 -7.98 -6.27
N GLY A 116 9.42 -8.57 -7.34
CA GLY A 116 10.57 -9.46 -7.29
C GLY A 116 10.41 -10.73 -8.13
N PRO A 117 11.38 -11.67 -8.06
CA PRO A 117 11.35 -12.91 -8.84
C PRO A 117 10.16 -13.83 -8.53
N GLY A 118 9.58 -13.73 -7.33
CA GLY A 118 8.39 -14.49 -6.93
C GLY A 118 7.08 -13.95 -7.51
N GLY A 119 7.15 -12.80 -8.20
CA GLY A 119 6.00 -11.93 -8.39
C GLY A 119 5.74 -11.08 -7.16
#